data_AF-A0A9E6XZA8-F1
#
_entry.id   AF-A0A9E6XZA8-F1
#
_cell.length_a   1.000
_cell.length_b   1.000
_cell.length_c   1.000
_cell.angle_alpha   90.00
_cell.angle_beta   90.00
_cell.angle_gamma   90.00
#
_symmetry.space_group_name_H-M   'P 1'
#
loop_
_entity.id
_entity.type
_entity.pdbx_description
1 polymer ?
#
loop_
_entity_poly.entity_id
_entity_poly.type
_entity_poly.pdbx_seq_one_letter_code
_entity_poly.pdbx_strand_id
1 'polypeptide(L)'
;MTDRRLVLVVGVGRSGTSLLAGILGQLGFTIPQPEVRANATNPRGFGEPRWVVDFHRRLMRAPEVNVHVFDARPEAFARTAAAAAAAPAREQLRAWLGQELAAAPVVVVKDPRSGWFLPLWTACSADLGVQTSSLTMLRHPVEILLSARRSYGTWQSDVSRGAGWLNQMLEIEHVTRGRSRAFVRHDDLFADWSSVVARAGERIGLRELAEVASVPRPDIDAFVDPRLHRNRGAWGTLTLPAGLQEIMEEAWEALLLLSGPADEDPGAHARLDAARAAYHCVYADASQIAESSAIAARRRRPPRPRPPAPPPSALDRLRAAAVRRIPRRVKDAARGPRPGARRPPGGGTGRSGA
;
A
#
# COMPACT_ATOMS: atom_id res chain seq x y z
N MET A 1 35.61 2.30 10.01
CA MET A 1 34.53 2.30 9.02
C MET A 1 33.43 3.18 9.61
N THR A 2 32.96 4.19 8.89
CA THR A 2 31.80 4.98 9.34
C THR A 2 30.60 4.05 9.43
N ASP A 3 29.92 3.99 10.58
CA ASP A 3 28.75 3.13 10.80
C ASP A 3 27.58 3.69 10.00
N ARG A 4 27.43 3.20 8.76
CA ARG A 4 26.40 3.69 7.85
C ARG A 4 25.04 3.16 8.27
N ARG A 5 24.02 4.03 8.20
CA ARG A 5 22.68 3.70 8.68
C ARG A 5 21.59 4.18 7.73
N LEU A 6 20.57 3.34 7.58
CA LEU A 6 19.29 3.73 7.01
C LEU A 6 18.27 3.92 8.13
N VAL A 7 17.62 5.08 8.17
CA VAL A 7 16.48 5.36 9.05
C VAL A 7 15.22 5.49 8.20
N LEU A 8 14.28 4.57 8.40
CA LEU A 8 12.97 4.60 7.75
C LEU A 8 11.96 5.32 8.65
N VAL A 9 11.41 6.43 8.18
CA VAL A 9 10.26 7.07 8.85
C VAL A 9 8.98 6.49 8.26
N VAL A 10 8.27 5.71 9.08
CA VAL A 10 7.16 4.84 8.64
C VAL A 10 5.89 5.13 9.44
N GLY A 11 4.78 4.58 8.97
CA GLY A 11 3.46 4.77 9.54
C GLY A 11 2.45 5.16 8.46
N VAL A 12 1.17 4.99 8.79
CA VAL A 12 0.08 5.29 7.87
C VAL A 12 0.14 6.76 7.44
N GLY A 13 -0.20 7.05 6.19
CA GLY A 13 -0.31 8.43 5.71
C GLY A 13 -1.20 9.26 6.64
N ARG A 14 -0.81 10.51 6.91
CA ARG A 14 -1.46 11.44 7.86
C ARG A 14 -1.14 11.23 9.36
N SER A 15 -0.22 10.31 9.69
CA SER A 15 0.24 10.11 11.08
C SER A 15 1.32 11.09 11.55
N GLY A 16 1.72 12.06 10.73
CA GLY A 16 2.79 13.00 11.07
C GLY A 16 4.19 12.62 10.61
N THR A 17 4.32 11.64 9.71
CA THR A 17 5.63 11.22 9.16
C THR A 17 6.41 12.36 8.50
N SER A 18 5.74 13.34 7.90
CA SER A 18 6.39 14.54 7.37
C SER A 18 6.96 15.46 8.46
N LEU A 19 6.32 15.54 9.64
CA LEU A 19 6.82 16.35 10.76
C LEU A 19 8.13 15.78 11.27
N LEU A 20 8.15 14.47 11.56
CA LEU A 20 9.36 13.79 12.02
C LEU A 20 10.47 13.85 10.96
N ALA A 21 10.17 13.58 9.69
CA ALA A 21 11.16 13.72 8.62
C ALA A 21 11.72 15.14 8.53
N GLY A 22 10.87 16.17 8.66
CA GLY A 22 11.31 17.57 8.68
C GLY A 22 12.25 17.89 9.85
N ILE A 23 11.93 17.40 11.06
CA ILE A 23 12.80 17.53 12.23
C ILE A 23 14.15 16.87 11.96
N LEU A 24 14.17 15.64 11.45
CA LEU A 24 15.41 14.93 11.13
C LEU A 24 16.25 15.66 10.06
N GLY A 25 15.60 16.23 9.03
CA GLY A 25 16.30 17.04 8.03
C GLY A 25 16.93 18.30 8.64
N GLN A 26 16.23 19.00 9.54
CA GLN A 26 16.77 20.18 10.25
C GLN A 26 17.89 19.81 11.23
N LEU A 27 17.88 18.61 11.78
CA LEU A 27 18.98 18.06 12.57
C LEU A 27 20.22 17.68 11.75
N GLY A 28 20.16 17.83 10.42
CA GLY A 28 21.29 17.60 9.52
C GLY A 28 21.37 16.18 8.96
N PHE A 29 20.36 15.33 9.19
CA PHE A 29 20.30 14.02 8.55
C PHE A 29 19.99 14.14 7.06
N THR A 30 20.59 13.27 6.25
CA THR A 30 20.44 13.36 4.79
C THR A 30 19.12 12.73 4.36
N ILE A 31 18.23 13.56 3.79
CA ILE A 31 17.05 13.12 3.05
C ILE A 31 17.37 13.17 1.56
N PRO A 32 17.37 12.02 0.85
CA PRO A 32 17.72 11.96 -0.57
C PRO A 32 16.91 12.91 -1.45
N GLN A 33 17.59 13.57 -2.38
CA GLN A 33 17.03 14.58 -3.27
C GLN A 33 16.83 14.06 -4.70
N PRO A 34 15.93 14.67 -5.49
CA PRO A 34 15.00 15.73 -5.11
C PRO A 34 13.83 15.19 -4.29
N GLU A 35 13.31 16.01 -3.37
CA GLU A 35 12.06 15.72 -2.68
C GLU A 35 10.81 16.02 -3.53
N VAL A 36 9.70 15.38 -3.18
CA VAL A 36 8.37 15.74 -3.67
C VAL A 36 8.01 17.17 -3.21
N ARG A 37 7.74 18.05 -4.18
CA ARG A 37 7.36 19.44 -3.94
C ARG A 37 6.15 19.54 -3.00
N ALA A 38 6.21 20.54 -2.11
CA ALA A 38 5.09 20.94 -1.26
C ALA A 38 3.84 21.27 -2.09
N ASN A 39 2.66 21.10 -1.49
CA ASN A 39 1.39 21.50 -2.09
C ASN A 39 0.38 21.92 -1.01
N ALA A 40 -0.84 22.29 -1.41
CA ALA A 40 -1.87 22.77 -0.48
C ALA A 40 -2.21 21.80 0.68
N THR A 41 -2.02 20.48 0.49
CA THR A 41 -2.29 19.48 1.55
C THR A 41 -1.15 19.33 2.55
N ASN A 42 0.04 19.83 2.22
CA ASN A 42 1.21 19.90 3.08
C ASN A 42 2.17 21.03 2.62
N PRO A 43 1.93 22.28 3.05
CA PRO A 43 2.70 23.45 2.60
C PRO A 43 4.17 23.44 3.01
N ARG A 44 4.51 22.71 4.07
CA ARG A 44 5.89 22.62 4.61
C ARG A 44 6.79 21.63 3.87
N GLY A 45 6.28 21.01 2.80
CA GLY A 45 6.99 19.95 2.08
C GLY A 45 6.73 18.58 2.67
N PHE A 46 6.94 17.55 1.85
CA PHE A 46 6.66 16.19 2.26
C PHE A 46 7.83 15.53 2.96
N GLY A 47 9.10 15.88 2.74
CA GLY A 47 10.20 15.06 3.25
C GLY A 47 10.31 13.72 2.51
N GLU A 48 9.74 13.61 1.30
CA GLU A 48 9.65 12.35 0.54
C GLU A 48 10.63 12.38 -0.64
N PRO A 49 11.67 11.54 -0.67
CA PRO A 49 12.51 11.39 -1.85
C PRO A 49 11.68 10.99 -3.06
N ARG A 50 11.78 11.76 -4.15
CA ARG A 50 10.95 11.57 -5.34
C ARG A 50 11.12 10.17 -5.94
N TRP A 51 12.37 9.70 -5.98
CA TRP A 51 12.71 8.38 -6.50
C TRP A 51 11.96 7.27 -5.73
N VAL A 52 11.93 7.35 -4.40
CA VAL A 52 11.25 6.38 -3.53
C VAL A 52 9.75 6.36 -3.79
N VAL A 53 9.14 7.54 -3.92
CA VAL A 53 7.71 7.67 -4.22
C VAL A 53 7.36 7.05 -5.57
N ASP A 54 8.16 7.34 -6.60
CA ASP A 54 7.93 6.80 -7.95
C ASP A 54 8.19 5.27 -8.00
N PHE A 55 9.19 4.80 -7.26
CA PHE A 55 9.51 3.38 -7.07
C PHE A 55 8.33 2.62 -6.44
N HIS A 56 7.87 3.04 -5.25
CA HIS A 56 6.75 2.39 -4.57
C HIS A 56 5.46 2.48 -5.38
N ARG A 57 5.16 3.63 -6.01
CA ARG A 57 3.94 3.77 -6.84
C ARG A 57 3.95 2.82 -8.04
N ARG A 58 5.11 2.59 -8.65
CA ARG A 58 5.24 1.62 -9.75
C ARG A 58 4.99 0.21 -9.24
N LEU A 59 5.64 -0.21 -8.14
CA LEU A 59 5.45 -1.55 -7.56
C LEU A 59 3.99 -1.79 -7.15
N MET A 60 3.38 -0.85 -6.42
CA MET A 60 1.99 -0.97 -5.98
C MET A 60 0.99 -1.11 -7.13
N ARG A 61 1.26 -0.48 -8.28
CA ARG A 61 0.39 -0.50 -9.48
C ARG A 61 0.65 -1.71 -10.38
N ALA A 62 1.72 -2.47 -10.16
CA ALA A 62 1.98 -3.67 -10.92
C ALA A 62 0.78 -4.64 -10.79
N PRO A 63 0.26 -5.22 -11.89
CA PRO A 63 -0.96 -6.03 -11.85
C PRO A 63 -0.95 -7.18 -10.83
N GLU A 64 0.21 -7.77 -10.58
CA GLU A 64 0.45 -8.84 -9.61
C GLU A 64 0.39 -8.36 -8.15
N VAL A 65 0.76 -7.10 -7.91
CA VAL A 65 0.71 -6.44 -6.60
C VAL A 65 -0.67 -5.83 -6.37
N ASN A 66 -1.02 -4.84 -7.18
CA ASN A 66 -2.29 -4.12 -7.18
C ASN A 66 -2.74 -3.73 -5.75
N VAL A 67 -1.94 -2.93 -5.05
CA VAL A 67 -2.20 -2.46 -3.68
C VAL A 67 -2.37 -0.94 -3.66
N HIS A 68 -3.16 -0.42 -2.72
CA HIS A 68 -3.28 1.03 -2.48
C HIS A 68 -2.90 1.44 -1.05
N VAL A 69 -2.77 2.74 -0.80
CA VAL A 69 -2.20 3.28 0.46
C VAL A 69 -3.01 2.99 1.74
N PHE A 70 -4.29 2.66 1.60
CA PHE A 70 -5.21 2.22 2.67
C PHE A 70 -5.83 0.86 2.31
N ASP A 71 -5.02 -0.10 1.88
CA ASP A 71 -5.51 -1.43 1.53
C ASP A 71 -5.92 -2.23 2.76
N ALA A 72 -7.15 -2.72 2.77
CA ALA A 72 -7.69 -3.52 3.87
C ALA A 72 -7.29 -5.00 3.75
N ARG A 73 -6.83 -5.47 2.58
CA ARG A 73 -6.52 -6.89 2.37
C ARG A 73 -5.32 -7.34 3.21
N PRO A 74 -5.46 -8.32 4.11
CA PRO A 74 -4.30 -8.93 4.76
C PRO A 74 -3.32 -9.54 3.75
N GLU A 75 -3.83 -10.13 2.66
CA GLU A 75 -2.98 -10.72 1.62
C GLU A 75 -2.19 -9.69 0.78
N ALA A 76 -2.49 -8.39 0.92
CA ALA A 76 -1.75 -7.34 0.22
C ALA A 76 -0.26 -7.34 0.59
N PHE A 77 0.09 -7.66 1.84
CA PHE A 77 1.49 -7.74 2.28
C PHE A 77 2.25 -8.93 1.70
N ALA A 78 1.58 -10.07 1.54
CA ALA A 78 2.18 -11.20 0.83
C ALA A 78 2.49 -10.84 -0.63
N ARG A 79 1.60 -10.06 -1.28
CA ARG A 79 1.82 -9.58 -2.65
C ARG A 79 2.96 -8.58 -2.76
N THR A 80 3.05 -7.60 -1.86
CA THR A 80 4.15 -6.63 -1.86
C THR A 80 5.47 -7.28 -1.50
N ALA A 81 5.49 -8.22 -0.56
CA ALA A 81 6.67 -9.02 -0.22
C ALA A 81 7.15 -9.88 -1.39
N ALA A 82 6.24 -10.53 -2.13
CA ALA A 82 6.60 -11.31 -3.32
C ALA A 82 7.21 -10.42 -4.43
N ALA A 83 6.60 -9.27 -4.71
CA ALA A 83 7.14 -8.32 -5.69
C ALA A 83 8.46 -7.70 -5.24
N ALA A 84 8.64 -7.48 -3.93
CA ALA A 84 9.89 -7.04 -3.35
C ALA A 84 11.00 -8.10 -3.48
N ALA A 85 10.66 -9.39 -3.32
CA ALA A 85 11.61 -10.49 -3.46
C ALA A 85 12.07 -10.71 -4.92
N ALA A 86 11.35 -10.18 -5.91
CA ALA A 86 11.73 -10.27 -7.31
C ALA A 86 13.02 -9.48 -7.59
N ALA A 87 13.97 -10.09 -8.32
CA ALA A 87 15.29 -9.52 -8.58
C ALA A 87 15.28 -8.06 -9.09
N PRO A 88 14.41 -7.65 -10.04
CA PRO A 88 14.45 -6.28 -10.56
C PRO A 88 14.16 -5.20 -9.51
N ALA A 89 13.25 -5.47 -8.56
CA ALA A 89 12.89 -4.49 -7.52
C ALA A 89 14.02 -4.35 -6.50
N ARG A 90 14.57 -5.48 -6.04
CA ARG A 90 15.69 -5.53 -5.09
C ARG A 90 16.95 -4.87 -5.66
N GLU A 91 17.30 -5.18 -6.90
CA GLU A 91 18.47 -4.59 -7.58
C GLU A 91 18.35 -3.07 -7.73
N GLN A 92 17.19 -2.58 -8.18
CA GLN A 92 16.95 -1.14 -8.32
C GLN A 92 17.05 -0.42 -6.98
N LEU A 93 16.43 -0.96 -5.93
CA LEU A 93 16.50 -0.36 -4.61
C LEU A 93 17.91 -0.41 -4.03
N ARG A 94 18.59 -1.55 -4.12
CA ARG A 94 19.95 -1.72 -3.62
C ARG A 94 20.93 -0.77 -4.31
N ALA A 95 20.84 -0.65 -5.64
CA ALA A 95 21.69 0.26 -6.41
C ALA A 95 21.46 1.72 -6.00
N TRP A 96 20.20 2.14 -5.91
CA TRP A 96 19.85 3.50 -5.48
C TRP A 96 20.32 3.78 -4.04
N LEU A 97 19.97 2.91 -3.09
CA LEU A 97 20.34 3.06 -1.68
C LEU A 97 21.86 3.07 -1.49
N GLY A 98 22.60 2.25 -2.24
CA GLY A 98 24.07 2.24 -2.20
C GLY A 98 24.69 3.58 -2.63
N GLN A 99 24.09 4.29 -3.59
CA GLN A 99 24.54 5.62 -4.00
C GLN A 99 24.30 6.67 -2.90
N GLU A 100 23.12 6.66 -2.28
CA GLU A 100 22.79 7.59 -1.19
C GLU A 100 23.71 7.37 0.03
N LEU A 101 23.97 6.10 0.38
CA LEU A 101 24.86 5.72 1.49
C LEU A 101 26.34 5.98 1.19
N ALA A 102 26.72 6.15 -0.08
CA ALA A 102 28.06 6.61 -0.45
C ALA A 102 28.22 8.12 -0.20
N ALA A 103 27.14 8.89 -0.30
CA ALA A 103 27.12 10.34 -0.11
C ALA A 103 26.93 10.77 1.35
N ALA A 104 26.27 9.96 2.18
CA ALA A 104 25.98 10.30 3.57
C ALA A 104 26.10 9.10 4.53
N PRO A 105 26.55 9.32 5.78
CA PRO A 105 26.65 8.25 6.78
C PRO A 105 25.28 7.78 7.25
N VAL A 106 24.30 8.68 7.39
CA VAL A 106 22.93 8.36 7.78
C VAL A 106 21.96 8.90 6.74
N VAL A 107 21.23 7.99 6.13
CA VAL A 107 20.20 8.29 5.13
C VAL A 107 18.84 8.12 5.78
N VAL A 108 18.00 9.15 5.70
CA VAL A 108 16.61 9.13 6.16
C VAL A 108 15.70 9.00 4.95
N VAL A 109 14.91 7.92 4.92
CA VAL A 109 13.88 7.73 3.90
C VAL A 109 12.50 7.83 4.55
N LYS A 110 11.69 8.73 4.01
CA LYS A 110 10.26 8.78 4.32
C LYS A 110 9.45 8.61 3.06
N ASP A 111 8.51 7.68 3.11
CA ASP A 111 7.36 7.58 2.22
C ASP A 111 6.30 6.80 3.00
N PRO A 112 5.05 7.29 3.15
CA PRO A 112 3.97 6.55 3.80
C PRO A 112 3.74 5.13 3.23
N ARG A 113 4.21 4.86 2.00
CA ARG A 113 4.14 3.55 1.34
C ARG A 113 5.25 2.60 1.76
N SER A 114 6.31 3.07 2.40
CA SER A 114 7.45 2.24 2.80
C SER A 114 7.04 1.09 3.73
N GLY A 115 5.99 1.29 4.52
CA GLY A 115 5.38 0.25 5.36
C GLY A 115 5.02 -1.03 4.59
N TRP A 116 4.58 -0.90 3.32
CA TRP A 116 4.25 -2.03 2.45
C TRP A 116 5.47 -2.82 1.95
N PHE A 117 6.66 -2.22 2.04
CA PHE A 117 7.89 -2.75 1.47
C PHE A 117 9.01 -2.91 2.51
N LEU A 118 8.69 -2.91 3.81
CA LEU A 118 9.69 -3.05 4.89
C LEU A 118 10.64 -4.25 4.73
N PRO A 119 10.16 -5.45 4.31
CA PRO A 119 11.06 -6.57 4.03
C PRO A 119 12.06 -6.28 2.90
N LEU A 120 11.66 -5.51 1.88
CA LEU A 120 12.54 -5.10 0.77
C LEU A 120 13.66 -4.19 1.26
N TRP A 121 13.29 -3.14 2.01
CA TRP A 121 14.24 -2.18 2.55
C TRP A 121 15.25 -2.86 3.46
N THR A 122 14.76 -3.71 4.35
CA THR A 122 15.57 -4.58 5.20
C THR A 122 16.57 -5.40 4.40
N ALA A 123 16.10 -6.13 3.38
CA ALA A 123 16.94 -7.05 2.62
C ALA A 123 18.03 -6.29 1.87
N CYS A 124 17.68 -5.16 1.23
CA CYS A 124 18.64 -4.32 0.53
C CYS A 124 19.67 -3.68 1.47
N SER A 125 19.26 -3.24 2.65
CA SER A 125 20.21 -2.71 3.65
C SER A 125 21.15 -3.79 4.17
N ALA A 126 20.65 -5.00 4.42
CA ALA A 126 21.49 -6.13 4.80
C ALA A 126 22.52 -6.48 3.72
N ASP A 127 22.12 -6.49 2.44
CA ASP A 127 23.02 -6.71 1.29
C ASP A 127 24.11 -5.64 1.16
N LEU A 128 23.87 -4.44 1.70
CA LEU A 128 24.81 -3.32 1.73
C LEU A 128 25.61 -3.27 3.03
N GLY A 129 25.36 -4.18 3.98
CA GLY A 129 26.04 -4.22 5.28
C GLY A 129 25.76 -3.00 6.15
N VAL A 130 24.56 -2.40 6.05
CA VAL A 130 24.18 -1.23 6.85
C VAL A 130 23.04 -1.54 7.82
N GLN A 131 23.06 -0.92 9.00
CA GLN A 131 21.97 -1.06 9.97
C GLN A 131 20.72 -0.33 9.44
N THR A 132 19.57 -1.01 9.47
CA THR A 132 18.26 -0.39 9.21
C THR A 132 17.55 -0.15 10.54
N SER A 133 17.05 1.07 10.73
CA SER A 133 16.19 1.43 11.86
C SER A 133 14.85 1.95 11.37
N SER A 134 13.77 1.71 12.12
CA SER A 134 12.43 2.22 11.79
C SER A 134 11.92 3.16 12.88
N LEU A 135 11.48 4.36 12.49
CA LEU A 135 10.77 5.29 13.35
C LEU A 135 9.30 5.32 12.92
N THR A 136 8.45 4.64 13.68
CA THR A 136 7.02 4.48 13.37
C THR A 136 6.21 5.59 14.03
N MET A 137 5.59 6.44 13.21
CA MET A 137 4.70 7.48 13.70
C MET A 137 3.35 6.92 14.17
N LEU A 138 2.99 7.26 15.40
CA LEU A 138 1.71 6.97 16.02
C LEU A 138 0.86 8.24 16.11
N ARG A 139 -0.36 8.16 15.60
CA ARG A 139 -1.39 9.18 15.77
C ARG A 139 -2.73 8.47 15.93
N HIS A 140 -3.62 9.05 16.71
CA HIS A 140 -4.92 8.44 16.97
C HIS A 140 -5.62 8.09 15.65
N PRO A 141 -6.12 6.85 15.47
CA PRO A 141 -6.73 6.38 14.22
C PRO A 141 -7.84 7.29 13.71
N VAL A 142 -8.70 7.78 14.61
CA VAL A 142 -9.78 8.71 14.23
C VAL A 142 -9.24 9.97 13.55
N GLU A 143 -8.17 10.56 14.07
CA GLU A 143 -7.59 11.76 13.49
C GLU A 143 -6.95 11.49 12.12
N ILE A 144 -6.29 10.34 11.97
CA ILE A 144 -5.73 9.89 10.69
C ILE A 144 -6.84 9.80 9.66
N LEU A 145 -7.93 9.10 9.98
CA LEU A 145 -9.05 8.89 9.07
C LEU A 145 -9.71 10.22 8.68
N LEU A 146 -10.02 11.09 9.65
CA LEU A 146 -10.57 12.42 9.39
C LEU A 146 -9.63 13.29 8.54
N SER A 147 -8.32 13.25 8.81
CA SER A 147 -7.33 13.97 8.00
C SER A 147 -7.25 13.39 6.58
N ALA A 148 -7.29 12.06 6.44
CA ALA A 148 -7.24 11.38 5.16
C ALA A 148 -8.49 11.66 4.32
N ARG A 149 -9.68 11.81 4.91
CA ARG A 149 -10.88 12.24 4.18
C ARG A 149 -10.69 13.62 3.56
N ARG A 150 -10.13 14.58 4.32
CA ARG A 150 -9.87 15.94 3.83
C ARG A 150 -8.81 15.98 2.73
N SER A 151 -7.74 15.18 2.86
CA SER A 151 -6.59 15.25 1.95
C SER A 151 -6.70 14.32 0.73
N TYR A 152 -7.36 13.17 0.85
CA TYR A 152 -7.44 12.16 -0.21
C TYR A 152 -8.86 12.00 -0.77
N GLY A 153 -9.83 12.81 -0.34
CA GLY A 153 -11.22 12.75 -0.76
C GLY A 153 -12.02 11.65 -0.05
N THR A 154 -13.21 11.32 -0.55
CA THR A 154 -14.19 10.42 0.08
C THR A 154 -14.43 9.11 -0.66
N TRP A 155 -13.50 8.72 -1.56
CA TRP A 155 -13.62 7.51 -2.39
C TRP A 155 -13.61 6.18 -1.59
N GLN A 156 -13.20 6.20 -0.32
CA GLN A 156 -13.33 5.09 0.63
C GLN A 156 -14.21 5.50 1.79
N SER A 157 -15.07 4.58 2.22
CA SER A 157 -15.81 4.67 3.47
C SER A 157 -14.88 4.61 4.69
N ASP A 158 -15.41 4.97 5.84
CA ASP A 158 -14.71 4.86 7.13
C ASP A 158 -14.30 3.44 7.44
N VAL A 159 -15.19 2.48 7.20
CA VAL A 159 -14.93 1.06 7.38
C VAL A 159 -13.70 0.64 6.57
N SER A 160 -13.66 0.99 5.28
CA SER A 160 -12.54 0.64 4.41
C SER A 160 -11.23 1.31 4.83
N ARG A 161 -11.27 2.58 5.28
CA ARG A 161 -10.06 3.29 5.74
C ARG A 161 -9.58 2.80 7.11
N GLY A 162 -10.49 2.53 8.03
CA GLY A 162 -10.20 2.01 9.36
C GLY A 162 -9.56 0.64 9.27
N ALA A 163 -10.15 -0.24 8.46
CA ALA A 163 -9.58 -1.54 8.11
C ALA A 163 -8.19 -1.40 7.47
N GLY A 164 -8.01 -0.47 6.52
CA GLY A 164 -6.71 -0.21 5.91
C GLY A 164 -5.66 0.35 6.87
N TRP A 165 -6.05 1.21 7.82
CA TRP A 165 -5.17 1.67 8.90
C TRP A 165 -4.74 0.52 9.80
N LEU A 166 -5.71 -0.30 10.24
CA LEU A 166 -5.49 -1.42 11.14
C LEU A 166 -4.54 -2.45 10.51
N ASN A 167 -4.84 -2.87 9.28
CA ASN A 167 -4.01 -3.79 8.50
C ASN A 167 -2.56 -3.31 8.43
N GLN A 168 -2.36 -2.03 8.13
CA GLN A 168 -1.03 -1.48 7.91
C GLN A 168 -0.25 -1.29 9.21
N MET A 169 -0.88 -0.79 10.27
CA MET A 169 -0.20 -0.59 11.55
C MET A 169 0.19 -1.91 12.22
N LEU A 170 -0.70 -2.91 12.20
CA LEU A 170 -0.42 -4.24 12.74
C LEU A 170 0.70 -4.94 11.99
N GLU A 171 0.74 -4.83 10.66
CA GLU A 171 1.84 -5.41 9.89
C GLU A 171 3.14 -4.67 10.12
N ILE A 172 3.17 -3.33 10.08
CA ILE A 172 4.38 -2.54 10.36
C ILE A 172 4.96 -2.93 11.70
N GLU A 173 4.13 -3.04 12.73
CA GLU A 173 4.58 -3.50 14.04
C GLU A 173 5.15 -4.92 13.92
N HIS A 174 4.37 -5.89 13.46
CA HIS A 174 4.78 -7.29 13.41
C HIS A 174 6.11 -7.52 12.67
N VAL A 175 6.28 -6.94 11.47
CA VAL A 175 7.47 -7.16 10.63
C VAL A 175 8.72 -6.42 11.12
N THR A 176 8.54 -5.44 12.02
CA THR A 176 9.65 -4.69 12.60
C THR A 176 10.16 -5.28 13.91
N ARG A 177 9.45 -6.25 14.52
CA ARG A 177 9.90 -6.93 15.75
C ARG A 177 11.31 -7.51 15.59
N GLY A 178 12.10 -7.44 16.66
CA GLY A 178 13.48 -7.94 16.69
C GLY A 178 14.46 -7.10 15.86
N ARG A 179 14.07 -5.88 15.46
CA ARG A 179 14.92 -4.92 14.75
C ARG A 179 15.07 -3.65 15.56
N SER A 180 16.05 -2.84 15.17
CA SER A 180 16.19 -1.46 15.64
C SER A 180 14.94 -0.64 15.27
N ARG A 181 14.08 -0.33 16.24
CA ARG A 181 12.83 0.41 16.00
C ARG A 181 12.45 1.30 17.18
N ALA A 182 11.68 2.36 16.89
CA ALA A 182 11.04 3.17 17.91
C ALA A 182 9.65 3.63 17.43
N PHE A 183 8.73 3.79 18.37
CA PHE A 183 7.39 4.33 18.13
C PHE A 183 7.31 5.76 18.66
N VAL A 184 6.91 6.68 17.79
CA VAL A 184 6.90 8.12 18.07
C VAL A 184 5.48 8.64 18.02
N ARG A 185 4.98 9.13 19.15
CA ARG A 185 3.65 9.75 19.21
C ARG A 185 3.70 11.15 18.63
N HIS A 186 2.79 11.38 17.68
CA HIS A 186 2.60 12.67 17.03
C HIS A 186 2.36 13.80 18.03
N ASP A 187 1.54 13.55 19.06
CA ASP A 187 1.16 14.56 20.04
C ASP A 187 2.33 14.93 20.95
N ASP A 188 3.18 13.95 21.28
CA ASP A 188 4.35 14.15 22.13
C ASP A 188 5.41 15.01 21.42
N LEU A 189 5.50 14.93 20.07
CA LEU A 189 6.37 15.82 19.31
C LEU A 189 5.97 17.29 19.48
N PHE A 190 4.68 17.63 19.53
CA PHE A 190 4.26 19.02 19.73
C PHE A 190 4.46 19.50 21.18
N ALA A 191 4.52 18.59 22.13
CA ALA A 191 4.76 18.92 23.54
C ALA A 191 6.25 19.10 23.84
N ASP A 192 7.08 18.17 23.39
CA ASP A 192 8.53 18.18 23.57
C ASP A 192 9.21 17.29 22.52
N TRP A 193 9.37 17.83 21.31
CA TRP A 193 9.99 17.09 20.21
C TRP A 193 11.42 16.65 20.56
N SER A 194 12.16 17.45 21.32
CA SER A 194 13.59 17.22 21.59
C SER A 194 13.79 15.96 22.43
N SER A 195 13.06 15.82 23.54
CA SER A 195 13.13 14.64 24.39
C SER A 195 12.55 13.40 23.70
N VAL A 196 11.52 13.56 22.88
CA VAL A 196 10.92 12.45 22.10
C VAL A 196 11.92 11.90 21.08
N VAL A 197 12.60 12.78 20.33
CA VAL A 197 13.61 12.38 19.36
C VAL A 197 14.84 11.80 20.05
N ALA A 198 15.25 12.33 21.21
CA ALA A 198 16.33 11.77 22.02
C ALA A 198 16.05 10.31 22.40
N ARG A 199 14.88 10.03 23.01
CA ARG A 199 14.48 8.66 23.36
C ARG A 199 14.39 7.74 22.14
N ALA A 200 13.87 8.24 21.02
CA ALA A 200 13.84 7.46 19.79
C ALA A 200 15.25 7.12 19.30
N GLY A 201 16.18 8.08 19.41
CA GLY A 201 17.60 7.92 19.10
C GLY A 201 18.29 6.86 19.96
N GLU A 202 18.06 6.88 21.27
CA GLU A 202 18.55 5.86 22.21
C GLU A 202 18.10 4.46 21.80
N ARG A 203 16.80 4.29 21.52
CA ARG A 203 16.22 2.98 21.12
C ARG A 203 16.79 2.41 19.84
N ILE A 204 17.04 3.28 18.86
CA ILE A 204 17.62 2.83 17.60
C ILE A 204 19.16 2.83 17.62
N GLY A 205 19.77 3.12 18.78
CA GLY A 205 21.21 3.21 18.99
C GLY A 205 21.88 4.27 18.12
N LEU A 206 21.21 5.39 17.83
CA LEU A 206 21.71 6.49 17.02
C LEU A 206 22.07 7.68 17.92
N ARG A 207 23.36 7.79 18.24
CA ARG A 207 23.90 8.74 19.23
C ARG A 207 23.56 10.20 18.90
N GLU A 208 23.64 10.58 17.64
CA GLU A 208 23.37 11.93 17.15
C GLU A 208 21.92 12.35 17.44
N LEU A 209 20.98 11.40 17.47
CA LEU A 209 19.62 11.65 17.92
C LEU A 209 19.51 11.62 19.44
N ALA A 210 20.14 10.65 20.11
CA ALA A 210 20.10 10.52 21.57
C ALA A 210 20.56 11.79 22.30
N GLU A 211 21.55 12.49 21.74
CA GLU A 211 22.11 13.70 22.34
C GLU A 211 21.33 14.99 21.96
N VAL A 212 20.27 14.92 21.15
CA VAL A 212 19.62 16.11 20.58
C VAL A 212 19.05 17.06 21.65
N ALA A 213 18.52 16.51 22.74
CA ALA A 213 17.91 17.29 23.83
C ALA A 213 18.95 18.12 24.62
N SER A 214 20.23 17.83 24.46
CA SER A 214 21.30 18.55 25.17
C SER A 214 21.67 19.91 24.55
N VAL A 215 21.19 20.20 23.34
CA VAL A 215 21.55 21.41 22.59
C VAL A 215 20.28 22.14 22.13
N PRO A 216 20.04 23.39 22.55
CA PRO A 216 18.90 24.19 22.10
C PRO A 216 18.82 24.32 20.57
N ARG A 217 17.63 24.21 20.00
CA ARG A 217 17.36 24.29 18.55
C ARG A 217 16.14 25.19 18.26
N PRO A 218 16.30 26.52 18.41
CA PRO A 218 15.19 27.47 18.24
C PRO A 218 14.59 27.47 16.83
N ASP A 219 15.37 27.07 15.82
CA ASP A 219 14.93 26.87 14.45
C ASP A 219 13.91 25.71 14.33
N ILE A 220 14.15 24.61 15.05
CA ILE A 220 13.25 23.46 15.12
C ILE A 220 12.04 23.76 16.01
N ASP A 221 12.24 24.48 17.12
CA ASP A 221 11.14 24.93 17.99
C ASP A 221 10.12 25.78 17.20
N ALA A 222 10.60 26.67 16.34
CA ALA A 222 9.74 27.46 15.45
C ALA A 222 9.05 26.61 14.37
N PHE A 223 9.70 25.53 13.91
CA PHE A 223 9.13 24.59 12.96
C PHE A 223 8.00 23.75 13.58
N VAL A 224 8.19 23.23 14.80
CA VAL A 224 7.21 22.40 15.52
C VAL A 224 6.16 23.29 16.20
N ASP A 225 5.35 23.99 15.40
CA ASP A 225 4.30 24.90 15.92
C ASP A 225 3.21 24.11 16.69
N PRO A 226 3.14 24.22 18.03
CA PRO A 226 2.17 23.47 18.85
C PRO A 226 0.72 23.82 18.51
N ARG A 227 0.50 25.02 17.95
CA ARG A 227 -0.83 25.49 17.53
C ARG A 227 -1.32 24.76 16.29
N LEU A 228 -0.54 23.90 15.65
CA LEU A 228 -1.03 23.04 14.55
C LEU A 228 -1.69 21.76 15.06
N HIS A 229 -1.55 21.44 16.35
CA HIS A 229 -2.23 20.33 17.01
C HIS A 229 -3.54 20.81 17.66
N ARG A 230 -4.63 20.92 16.87
CA ARG A 230 -5.92 21.44 17.36
C ARG A 230 -7.08 20.43 17.38
N ASN A 231 -6.93 19.28 16.74
CA ASN A 231 -8.06 18.39 16.48
C ASN A 231 -7.84 17.00 17.07
N ARG A 232 -8.32 16.78 18.29
CA ARG A 232 -8.51 15.43 18.85
C ARG A 232 -9.82 14.86 18.32
N GLY A 233 -9.74 13.71 17.66
CA GLY A 233 -10.92 13.03 17.12
C GLY A 233 -11.53 12.08 18.14
N ALA A 234 -12.86 11.97 18.18
CA ALA A 234 -13.57 10.97 18.98
C ALA A 234 -14.17 9.88 18.07
N TRP A 235 -14.23 8.64 18.52
CA TRP A 235 -14.73 7.50 17.73
C TRP A 235 -16.13 7.72 17.15
N GLY A 236 -17.03 8.38 17.88
CA GLY A 236 -18.38 8.73 17.41
C GLY A 236 -18.44 9.68 16.20
N THR A 237 -17.31 10.21 15.73
CA THR A 237 -17.22 11.01 14.49
C THR A 237 -17.06 10.15 13.22
N LEU A 238 -16.82 8.85 13.38
CA LEU A 238 -16.69 7.88 12.29
C LEU A 238 -17.91 6.95 12.27
N THR A 239 -18.25 6.43 11.09
CA THR A 239 -19.24 5.37 10.96
C THR A 239 -18.52 4.02 10.83
N LEU A 240 -18.31 3.34 11.95
CA LEU A 240 -17.64 2.05 12.03
C LEU A 240 -18.55 0.98 12.68
N PRO A 241 -18.52 -0.28 12.21
CA PRO A 241 -19.08 -1.40 12.97
C PRO A 241 -18.38 -1.55 14.33
N ALA A 242 -19.14 -1.86 15.38
CA ALA A 242 -18.61 -1.99 16.74
C ALA A 242 -17.39 -2.92 16.82
N GLY A 243 -17.49 -4.13 16.25
CA GLY A 243 -16.37 -5.08 16.26
C GLY A 243 -15.11 -4.60 15.54
N LEU A 244 -15.23 -3.77 14.49
CA LEU A 244 -14.03 -3.17 13.86
C LEU A 244 -13.44 -2.07 14.74
N GLN A 245 -14.30 -1.23 15.35
CA GLN A 245 -13.87 -0.18 16.26
C GLN A 245 -13.14 -0.77 17.47
N GLU A 246 -13.67 -1.82 18.10
CA GLU A 246 -13.05 -2.51 19.23
C GLU A 246 -11.64 -3.01 18.89
N ILE A 247 -11.45 -3.64 17.73
CA ILE A 247 -10.11 -4.10 17.31
C ILE A 247 -9.17 -2.91 17.06
N MET A 248 -9.68 -1.80 16.50
CA MET A 248 -8.88 -0.61 16.27
C MET A 248 -8.47 0.09 17.57
N GLU A 249 -9.36 0.15 18.57
CA GLU A 249 -9.08 0.66 19.91
C GLU A 249 -8.02 -0.19 20.61
N GLU A 250 -8.20 -1.51 20.62
CA GLU A 250 -7.26 -2.46 21.21
C GLU A 250 -5.86 -2.35 20.57
N ALA A 251 -5.79 -2.29 19.24
CA ALA A 251 -4.53 -2.11 18.53
C ALA A 251 -3.88 -0.75 18.87
N TRP A 252 -4.66 0.32 18.97
CA TRP A 252 -4.16 1.65 19.32
C TRP A 252 -3.57 1.68 20.73
N GLU A 253 -4.29 1.14 21.71
CA GLU A 253 -3.82 1.09 23.10
C GLU A 253 -2.54 0.25 23.24
N ALA A 254 -2.47 -0.90 22.57
CA ALA A 254 -1.28 -1.74 22.59
C ALA A 254 -0.07 -1.06 21.90
N LEU A 255 -0.29 -0.35 20.78
CA LEU A 255 0.76 0.46 20.14
C LEU A 255 1.27 1.60 21.04
N LEU A 256 0.40 2.20 21.86
CA LEU A 256 0.81 3.23 22.81
C LEU A 256 1.78 2.70 23.87
N LEU A 257 1.63 1.45 24.31
CA LEU A 257 2.57 0.82 25.24
C LEU A 257 3.98 0.75 24.65
N LEU A 258 4.10 0.46 23.34
CA LEU A 258 5.38 0.42 22.63
C LEU A 258 6.04 1.80 22.46
N SER A 259 5.31 2.89 22.70
CA SER A 259 5.87 4.26 22.75
C SER A 259 6.27 4.71 24.16
N GLY A 260 5.87 3.96 25.20
CA GLY A 260 6.25 4.20 26.59
C GLY A 260 7.69 3.76 26.89
N PRO A 261 8.24 4.02 28.09
CA PRO A 261 9.69 3.94 28.37
C PRO A 261 10.36 2.58 28.15
N ALA A 262 9.61 1.48 28.11
CA ALA A 262 10.17 0.15 27.79
C ALA A 262 10.46 0.01 26.29
N ASP A 263 11.54 -0.71 25.95
CA ASP A 263 11.94 -0.94 24.55
C ASP A 263 10.93 -1.83 23.81
N GLU A 264 10.52 -2.92 24.45
CA GLU A 264 9.60 -3.92 23.94
C GLU A 264 8.69 -4.42 25.07
N ASP A 265 7.41 -4.66 24.78
CA ASP A 265 6.41 -5.12 25.76
C ASP A 265 5.77 -6.42 25.26
N PRO A 266 6.06 -7.58 25.88
CA PRO A 266 5.47 -8.86 25.50
C PRO A 266 3.93 -8.88 25.60
N GLY A 267 3.36 -8.15 26.54
CA GLY A 267 1.91 -8.00 26.68
C GLY A 267 1.33 -7.19 25.52
N ALA A 268 1.98 -6.10 25.11
CA ALA A 268 1.59 -5.35 23.92
C ALA A 268 1.67 -6.22 22.65
N HIS A 269 2.74 -7.02 22.50
CA HIS A 269 2.86 -7.96 21.37
C HIS A 269 1.72 -8.97 21.30
N ALA A 270 1.38 -9.59 22.44
CA ALA A 270 0.28 -10.55 22.50
C ALA A 270 -1.07 -9.90 22.14
N ARG A 271 -1.33 -8.68 22.63
CA ARG A 271 -2.53 -7.89 22.29
C ARG A 271 -2.59 -7.58 20.80
N LEU A 272 -1.47 -7.17 20.20
CA LEU A 272 -1.38 -6.85 18.78
C LEU A 272 -1.53 -8.09 17.89
N ASP A 273 -0.98 -9.23 18.29
CA ASP A 273 -1.17 -10.51 17.59
C ASP A 273 -2.62 -10.97 17.64
N ALA A 274 -3.30 -10.80 18.79
CA ALA A 274 -4.72 -11.07 18.93
C ALA A 274 -5.57 -10.13 18.06
N ALA A 275 -5.27 -8.83 18.05
CA ALA A 275 -5.95 -7.84 17.19
C ALA A 275 -5.77 -8.16 15.71
N ARG A 276 -4.58 -8.60 15.30
CA ARG A 276 -4.28 -9.07 13.94
C ARG A 276 -5.08 -10.31 13.57
N ALA A 277 -5.11 -11.32 14.43
CA ALA A 277 -5.91 -12.53 14.20
C ALA A 277 -7.41 -12.21 14.10
N ALA A 278 -7.93 -11.37 14.98
CA ALA A 278 -9.32 -10.91 14.96
C ALA A 278 -9.63 -10.14 13.66
N TYR A 279 -8.75 -9.24 13.24
CA TYR A 279 -8.90 -8.49 11.99
C TYR A 279 -8.92 -9.41 10.76
N HIS A 280 -8.04 -10.42 10.72
CA HIS A 280 -8.03 -11.39 9.64
C HIS A 280 -9.36 -12.16 9.54
N CYS A 281 -9.96 -12.54 10.67
CA CYS A 281 -11.27 -13.20 10.69
C CYS A 281 -12.37 -12.26 10.17
N VAL A 282 -12.42 -11.02 10.68
CA VAL A 282 -13.39 -10.00 10.23
C VAL A 282 -13.27 -9.74 8.72
N TYR A 283 -12.04 -9.63 8.21
CA TYR A 283 -11.80 -9.43 6.78
C TYR A 283 -12.24 -10.64 5.95
N ALA A 284 -11.93 -11.86 6.40
CA ALA A 284 -12.30 -13.09 5.71
C ALA A 284 -13.83 -13.25 5.61
N ASP A 285 -14.55 -12.98 6.68
CA ASP A 285 -16.02 -13.02 6.71
C ASP A 285 -16.61 -11.95 5.80
N ALA A 286 -16.14 -10.70 5.92
CA ALA A 286 -16.58 -9.61 5.06
C ALA A 286 -16.33 -9.89 3.58
N SER A 287 -15.20 -10.51 3.23
CA SER A 287 -14.87 -10.90 1.86
C SER A 287 -15.81 -11.97 1.32
N GLN A 288 -16.11 -13.01 2.12
CA GLN A 288 -17.05 -14.07 1.74
C GLN A 288 -18.47 -13.53 1.56
N ILE A 289 -18.93 -12.66 2.46
CA ILE A 289 -20.24 -12.00 2.33
C ILE A 289 -20.29 -11.12 1.08
N ALA A 290 -19.23 -10.34 0.82
CA ALA A 290 -19.13 -9.46 -0.33
C ALA A 290 -19.00 -10.22 -1.67
N GLU A 291 -18.67 -11.51 -1.65
CA GLU A 291 -18.52 -12.34 -2.86
C GLU A 291 -19.80 -12.34 -3.71
N SER A 292 -20.97 -12.42 -3.09
CA SER A 292 -22.26 -12.36 -3.79
C SER A 292 -22.41 -11.07 -4.62
N SER A 293 -22.05 -9.93 -4.03
CA SER A 293 -22.04 -8.63 -4.71
C SER A 293 -20.98 -8.57 -5.81
N ALA A 294 -19.80 -9.13 -5.59
CA ALA A 294 -18.72 -9.19 -6.57
C ALA A 294 -19.11 -10.05 -7.79
N ILE A 295 -19.74 -11.21 -7.60
CA ILE A 295 -20.26 -12.07 -8.66
C ILE A 295 -21.30 -11.32 -9.50
N ALA A 296 -22.26 -10.66 -8.84
CA ALA A 296 -23.28 -9.86 -9.52
C ALA A 296 -22.66 -8.73 -10.35
N ALA A 297 -21.65 -8.03 -9.82
CA ALA A 297 -20.93 -6.97 -10.53
C ALA A 297 -20.16 -7.49 -11.76
N ARG A 298 -19.53 -8.68 -11.68
CA ARG A 298 -18.83 -9.31 -12.81
C ARG A 298 -19.79 -9.67 -13.95
N ARG A 299 -20.99 -10.15 -13.65
CA ARG A 299 -22.02 -10.49 -14.67
C ARG A 299 -22.55 -9.27 -15.42
N ARG A 300 -22.58 -8.10 -14.78
CA ARG A 300 -23.02 -6.84 -15.42
C ARG A 300 -21.97 -6.23 -16.35
N ARG A 301 -20.70 -6.67 -16.26
CA ARG A 301 -19.61 -6.08 -17.03
C ARG A 301 -19.67 -6.58 -18.47
N PRO A 302 -19.81 -5.69 -19.48
CA PRO A 302 -19.87 -6.12 -20.87
C PRO A 302 -18.58 -6.86 -21.25
N PRO A 303 -18.63 -7.86 -22.14
CA PRO A 303 -17.45 -8.58 -22.59
C PRO A 303 -16.44 -7.59 -23.17
N ARG A 304 -15.15 -7.78 -22.86
CA ARG A 304 -14.08 -6.96 -23.46
C ARG A 304 -14.21 -7.05 -24.99
N PRO A 305 -14.14 -5.92 -25.72
CA PRO A 305 -14.13 -5.97 -27.18
C PRO A 305 -12.99 -6.87 -27.62
N ARG A 306 -13.28 -7.85 -28.50
CA ARG A 306 -12.24 -8.67 -29.11
C ARG A 306 -11.25 -7.72 -29.79
N PRO A 307 -9.93 -7.93 -29.65
CA PRO A 307 -8.96 -7.17 -30.44
C PRO A 307 -9.33 -7.34 -31.93
N PRO A 308 -9.18 -6.29 -32.75
CA PRO A 308 -9.47 -6.37 -34.17
C PRO A 308 -8.69 -7.54 -34.76
N ALA A 309 -9.37 -8.35 -35.58
CA ALA A 309 -8.71 -9.47 -36.24
C ALA A 309 -7.48 -8.93 -36.99
N PRO A 310 -6.32 -9.60 -36.89
CA PRO A 310 -5.15 -9.18 -37.65
C PRO A 310 -5.53 -9.11 -39.14
N PRO A 311 -5.00 -8.13 -39.89
CA PRO A 311 -5.28 -8.04 -41.32
C PRO A 311 -4.93 -9.37 -41.99
N PRO A 312 -5.75 -9.85 -42.96
CA PRO A 312 -5.52 -11.14 -43.61
C PRO A 312 -4.10 -11.19 -44.17
N SER A 313 -3.42 -12.32 -43.97
CA SER A 313 -2.06 -12.50 -44.45
C SER A 313 -2.02 -12.42 -45.99
N ALA A 314 -0.84 -12.21 -46.56
CA ALA A 314 -0.66 -12.29 -48.01
C ALA A 314 -1.15 -13.64 -48.58
N LEU A 315 -0.98 -14.71 -47.81
CA LEU A 315 -1.45 -16.05 -48.15
C LEU A 315 -2.98 -16.14 -48.16
N ASP A 316 -3.66 -15.48 -47.21
CA ASP A 316 -5.13 -15.44 -47.15
C ASP A 316 -5.71 -14.64 -48.32
N ARG A 317 -5.05 -13.53 -48.69
CA ARG A 317 -5.41 -12.75 -49.89
C ARG A 317 -5.23 -13.55 -51.17
N LEU A 318 -4.14 -14.31 -51.28
CA LEU A 318 -3.86 -15.17 -52.43
C LEU A 318 -4.86 -16.34 -52.51
N ARG A 319 -5.19 -16.98 -51.40
CA ARG A 319 -6.23 -18.03 -51.34
C ARG A 319 -7.60 -17.50 -51.74
N ALA A 320 -7.99 -16.32 -51.25
CA ALA A 320 -9.24 -15.68 -51.64
C ALA A 320 -9.28 -15.30 -53.14
N ALA A 321 -8.16 -14.81 -53.69
CA ALA A 321 -8.03 -14.51 -55.11
C ALA A 321 -8.07 -15.79 -55.98
N ALA A 322 -7.42 -16.87 -55.54
CA ALA A 322 -7.46 -18.17 -56.20
C ALA A 322 -8.89 -18.73 -56.21
N VAL A 323 -9.61 -18.68 -55.09
CA VAL A 323 -11.01 -19.12 -54.99
C VAL A 323 -11.96 -18.26 -55.85
N ARG A 324 -11.66 -16.98 -56.06
CA ARG A 324 -12.41 -16.12 -57.01
C ARG A 324 -12.10 -16.43 -58.48
N ARG A 325 -10.92 -16.96 -58.80
CA ARG A 325 -10.51 -17.35 -60.16
C ARG A 325 -10.98 -18.75 -60.58
N ILE A 326 -11.53 -19.56 -59.67
CA ILE A 326 -12.13 -20.85 -60.02
C ILE A 326 -13.39 -20.62 -60.87
N PRO A 327 -13.45 -21.12 -62.13
CA PRO A 327 -14.62 -21.01 -62.99
C PRO A 327 -15.86 -21.62 -62.32
N ARG A 328 -17.04 -20.98 -62.45
CA ARG A 328 -18.30 -21.44 -61.82
C ARG A 328 -18.59 -22.93 -62.08
N ARG A 329 -18.29 -23.42 -63.28
CA ARG A 329 -18.46 -24.83 -63.68
C ARG A 329 -17.73 -25.83 -62.77
N VAL A 330 -16.57 -25.46 -62.21
CA VAL A 330 -15.80 -26.30 -61.28
C VAL A 330 -16.37 -26.24 -59.86
N LYS A 331 -16.93 -25.09 -59.46
CA LYS A 331 -17.62 -24.96 -58.16
C LYS A 331 -18.94 -25.75 -58.12
N ASP A 332 -19.61 -25.85 -59.27
CA ASP A 332 -20.87 -26.58 -59.39
C ASP A 332 -20.64 -28.10 -59.43
N ALA A 333 -19.54 -28.57 -60.04
CA ALA A 333 -19.15 -29.99 -60.02
C ALA A 333 -18.72 -30.49 -58.62
N ALA A 334 -18.18 -29.62 -57.76
CA ALA A 334 -17.78 -29.96 -56.39
C ALA A 334 -18.95 -29.94 -55.38
N ARG A 335 -20.11 -29.40 -55.76
CA ARG A 335 -21.34 -29.46 -54.94
C ARG A 335 -22.10 -30.73 -55.29
N GLY A 336 -21.77 -31.83 -54.61
CA GLY A 336 -22.53 -33.08 -54.68
C GLY A 336 -24.03 -32.90 -54.38
N PRO A 337 -24.87 -33.92 -54.68
CA PRO A 337 -26.33 -33.79 -54.66
C PRO A 337 -26.85 -33.37 -53.28
N ARG A 338 -27.70 -32.34 -53.26
CA ARG A 338 -28.39 -31.87 -52.05
C ARG A 338 -29.37 -32.95 -51.55
N PRO A 339 -29.33 -33.36 -50.27
CA PRO A 339 -30.33 -34.25 -49.70
C PRO A 339 -31.73 -33.63 -49.73
N GLY A 340 -32.72 -34.49 -50.00
CA GLY A 340 -34.08 -34.16 -50.43
C GLY A 340 -34.86 -33.20 -49.54
N ALA A 341 -35.63 -32.35 -50.22
CA ALA A 341 -36.70 -31.55 -49.65
C ALA A 341 -37.81 -32.45 -49.07
N ARG A 342 -38.16 -32.23 -47.79
CA ARG A 342 -39.32 -32.83 -47.14
C ARG A 342 -40.60 -32.36 -47.85
N ARG A 343 -41.46 -33.31 -48.24
CA ARG A 343 -42.84 -33.08 -48.69
C ARG A 343 -43.72 -32.56 -47.53
N PRO A 344 -44.66 -31.64 -47.76
CA PRO A 344 -45.62 -31.18 -46.75
C PRO A 344 -46.81 -32.17 -46.62
N PRO A 345 -47.60 -32.10 -45.52
CA PRO A 345 -48.60 -33.09 -45.20
C PRO A 345 -49.88 -32.88 -46.02
N GLY A 346 -50.39 -33.95 -46.64
CA GLY A 346 -51.71 -33.98 -47.25
C GLY A 346 -52.77 -34.30 -46.20
N GLY A 347 -53.75 -33.42 -46.05
CA GLY A 347 -54.98 -33.68 -45.30
C GLY A 347 -55.90 -34.65 -46.03
N GLY A 348 -56.68 -35.41 -45.27
CA GLY A 348 -57.71 -36.32 -45.76
C GLY A 348 -58.56 -36.85 -44.61
N THR A 349 -59.72 -36.25 -44.44
CA THR A 349 -60.84 -36.67 -43.60
C THR A 349 -61.44 -38.01 -44.06
N GLY A 350 -61.83 -38.88 -43.13
CA GLY A 350 -62.67 -40.06 -43.41
C GLY A 350 -63.23 -40.68 -42.12
N ARG A 351 -64.56 -40.74 -42.02
CA ARG A 351 -65.38 -41.16 -40.87
C ARG A 351 -65.50 -42.69 -40.72
N SER A 352 -66.02 -43.05 -39.54
CA SER A 352 -66.94 -44.15 -39.15
C SER A 352 -66.42 -45.56 -38.85
N GLY A 353 -66.72 -46.00 -37.62
CA GLY A 353 -67.60 -47.17 -37.42
C GLY A 353 -67.02 -48.39 -36.72
N ALA A 354 -67.10 -48.43 -35.39
CA ALA A 354 -67.54 -49.58 -34.59
C ALA A 354 -67.89 -49.09 -33.18
#